data_AF-A0AAE4MW05-F1
#
_entry.id   AF-A0AAE4MW05-F1
#
_cell.length_a   1.000
_cell.length_b   1.000
_cell.length_c   1.000
_cell.angle_alpha   90.00
_cell.angle_beta   90.00
_cell.angle_gamma   90.00
#
_symmetry.space_group_name_H-M   'P 1'
#
loop_
_entity.id
_entity.type
_entity.pdbx_description
1 polymer ?
#
loop_
_entity_poly.entity_id
_entity_poly.type
_entity_poly.pdbx_seq_one_letter_code
_entity_poly.pdbx_strand_id
1 'polypeptide(L)' 'MSNLEILTPKKAKSRALQLSTLLMVISENAVQEHERQHLVELAYDISCELASFMLEQELPEVGHA' A
#
# COMPACT_ATOMS: atom_id res chain seq x y z
N MET A 1 9.70 -16.75 2.38
CA MET A 1 8.35 -16.15 2.40
C MET A 1 8.39 -15.07 3.45
N SER A 2 8.32 -13.81 3.04
CA SER A 2 8.30 -12.65 3.94
C SER A 2 7.08 -12.77 4.85
N ASN A 3 7.27 -12.52 6.15
CA ASN A 3 6.18 -12.35 7.10
C ASN A 3 5.34 -11.16 6.62
N LEU A 4 4.35 -11.39 5.76
CA LEU A 4 3.30 -10.44 5.47
C LEU A 4 2.57 -10.23 6.79
N GLU A 5 2.98 -9.20 7.53
CA GLU A 5 2.21 -8.73 8.68
C GLU A 5 0.80 -8.46 8.16
N ILE A 6 -0.16 -9.22 8.66
CA ILE A 6 -1.57 -9.03 8.30
C ILE A 6 -1.92 -7.56 8.55
N LEU A 7 -2.27 -6.85 7.48
CA LEU A 7 -2.76 -5.49 7.61
C LEU A 7 -4.06 -5.53 8.40
N THR A 8 -4.14 -4.77 9.48
CA THR A 8 -5.40 -4.49 10.18
C THR A 8 -6.02 -3.23 9.59
N PRO A 9 -7.33 -2.97 9.75
CA PRO A 9 -7.95 -1.73 9.26
C PRO A 9 -7.21 -0.46 9.69
N LYS A 10 -6.68 -0.44 10.93
CA LYS A 10 -5.88 0.67 11.46
C LYS A 10 -4.55 0.81 10.71
N LYS A 11 -3.83 -0.30 10.47
CA LYS A 11 -2.57 -0.31 9.71
C LYS A 11 -2.82 0.07 8.24
N ALA A 12 -3.88 -0.45 7.63
CA ALA A 12 -4.27 -0.10 6.26
C ALA A 12 -4.56 1.40 6.10
N LYS A 13 -5.26 2.03 7.05
CA LYS A 13 -5.44 3.49 7.05
C LYS A 13 -4.11 4.25 7.13
N SER A 14 -3.17 3.77 7.96
CA SER A 14 -1.83 4.35 8.03
C SER A 14 -1.04 4.18 6.73
N ARG A 15 -1.14 3.01 6.09
CA ARG A 15 -0.51 2.73 4.79
C ARG A 15 -1.08 3.61 3.68
N ALA A 16 -2.40 3.81 3.65
CA ALA A 16 -3.04 4.72 2.70
C ALA A 16 -2.53 6.16 2.84
N LEU A 17 -2.35 6.65 4.09
CA LEU A 17 -1.77 7.98 4.34
C LEU A 17 -0.29 8.06 3.91
N GLN A 18 0.48 7.00 4.14
CA GLN A 18 1.87 6.92 3.67
C GLN A 18 1.93 6.97 2.14
N LEU A 19 1.08 6.21 1.46
CA LEU A 19 0.97 6.22 0.00
C LEU A 19 0.60 7.61 -0.52
N SER A 20 -0.42 8.26 0.04
CA SER A 20 -0.82 9.61 -0.41
C SER A 20 0.30 10.64 -0.22
N THR A 21 1.02 10.56 0.91
CA THR A 21 2.15 11.45 1.20
C THR A 21 3.30 11.20 0.21
N LEU A 22 3.61 9.94 -0.06
CA LEU A 22 4.66 9.55 -1.01
C LEU A 22 4.35 10.03 -2.42
N LEU A 23 3.11 9.85 -2.89
CA LEU A 23 2.67 10.33 -4.20
C LEU A 23 2.74 11.86 -4.30
N MET A 24 2.36 12.58 -3.24
CA MET A 24 2.50 14.04 -3.18
C MET A 24 3.97 14.45 -3.31
N VAL A 25 4.87 13.80 -2.55
CA VAL A 25 6.32 14.05 -2.63
C VAL A 25 6.85 13.83 -4.05
N ILE A 26 6.51 12.72 -4.69
CA ILE A 26 6.92 12.41 -6.07
C ILE A 26 6.40 13.46 -7.07
N SER A 27 5.17 13.93 -6.87
CA SER A 27 4.52 14.86 -7.80
C SER A 27 4.99 16.31 -7.66
N GLU A 28 5.30 16.76 -6.44
CA GLU A 28 5.57 18.18 -6.16
C GLU A 28 7.05 18.51 -6.06
N ASN A 29 7.91 17.53 -5.84
CA ASN A 29 9.34 17.77 -5.64
C ASN A 29 10.15 17.44 -6.90
N ALA A 30 11.17 18.25 -7.14
CA ALA A 30 12.21 17.96 -8.13
C ALA A 30 13.11 16.85 -7.60
N VAL A 31 12.61 15.61 -7.67
CA VAL A 31 13.34 14.39 -7.31
C VAL A 31 14.18 13.95 -8.50
N GLN A 32 15.41 13.51 -8.24
CA GLN A 32 16.29 12.97 -9.28
C GLN A 32 15.68 11.70 -9.88
N GLU A 33 15.94 11.42 -11.16
CA GLU A 33 15.23 10.33 -11.85
C GLU A 33 15.41 8.95 -11.20
N HIS A 34 16.62 8.64 -10.73
CA HIS A 34 16.89 7.38 -10.05
C HIS A 34 16.20 7.28 -8.67
N GLU A 35 16.14 8.38 -7.92
CA GLU A 35 15.40 8.45 -6.66
C GLU A 35 13.89 8.35 -6.90
N ARG A 36 13.39 9.00 -7.96
CA ARG A 36 11.99 8.95 -8.39
C ARG A 36 11.57 7.52 -8.67
N GLN A 37 12.41 6.74 -9.36
CA GLN A 37 12.13 5.34 -9.66
C GLN A 37 11.98 4.51 -8.39
N HIS A 38 12.88 4.66 -7.41
CA HIS A 38 12.76 3.97 -6.12
C HIS A 38 11.52 4.38 -5.32
N LEU A 39 11.14 5.67 -5.35
CA LEU A 39 9.92 6.14 -4.70
C LEU A 39 8.65 5.60 -5.37
N VAL A 40 8.66 5.47 -6.70
CA VAL A 40 7.55 4.86 -7.46
C VAL A 40 7.44 3.36 -7.16
N GLU A 41 8.55 2.63 -7.06
CA GLU A 41 8.57 1.22 -6.64
C GLU A 41 7.98 1.06 -5.23
N LEU A 42 8.37 1.92 -4.28
CA LEU A 42 7.80 1.91 -2.94
C LEU A 42 6.29 2.22 -2.93
N ALA A 43 5.85 3.16 -3.77
CA ALA A 43 4.43 3.48 -3.91
C ALA A 43 3.64 2.31 -4.50
N TYR A 44 4.23 1.59 -5.44
CA TYR A 44 3.66 0.36 -6.01
C TYR A 44 3.50 -0.72 -4.94
N ASP A 45 4.54 -0.98 -4.14
CA ASP A 45 4.50 -2.00 -3.08
C ASP A 45 3.40 -1.72 -2.05
N ILE A 46 3.28 -0.47 -1.59
CA ILE A 46 2.21 -0.07 -0.65
C ILE A 46 0.82 -0.20 -1.30
N SER A 47 0.71 0.12 -2.60
CA SER A 47 -0.55 -0.02 -3.33
C SER A 47 -0.98 -1.49 -3.43
N CYS A 48 -0.04 -2.40 -3.71
CA CYS A 48 -0.30 -3.83 -3.71
C CYS A 48 -0.73 -4.32 -2.32
N GLU A 49 -0.04 -3.91 -1.26
CA GLU A 49 -0.38 -4.26 0.13
C GLU A 49 -1.83 -3.87 0.47
N LEU A 50 -2.24 -2.65 0.12
CA LEU A 50 -3.59 -2.13 0.33
C LEU A 50 -4.63 -2.85 -0.52
N ALA A 51 -4.34 -3.11 -1.79
CA ALA A 51 -5.25 -3.81 -2.70
C ALA A 51 -5.50 -5.25 -2.20
N SER A 52 -4.45 -5.96 -1.81
CA SER A 52 -4.57 -7.30 -1.20
C SER A 52 -5.46 -7.26 0.05
N PHE A 53 -5.24 -6.30 0.95
CA PHE A 53 -6.07 -6.16 2.14
C PHE A 53 -7.55 -5.86 1.83
N MET A 54 -7.84 -5.04 0.81
CA MET A 54 -9.21 -4.77 0.39
C MET A 54 -9.90 -6.01 -0.20
N LEU A 55 -9.20 -6.75 -1.06
CA LEU A 55 -9.72 -7.98 -1.66
C LEU A 55 -9.97 -9.07 -0.60
N GLU A 56 -9.11 -9.18 0.42
CA GLU A 56 -9.29 -10.10 1.54
C GLU A 56 -10.51 -9.73 2.41
N GLN A 57 -10.80 -8.44 2.58
CA GLN A 57 -11.98 -7.99 3.33
C GLN A 57 -13.30 -8.08 2.55
N GLU A 58 -13.26 -8.14 1.21
CA GLU A 58 -14.43 -8.31 0.35
C GLU A 58 -14.90 -9.77 0.23
N LEU A 59 -14.13 -10.74 0.72
CA LEU A 59 -14.56 -12.14 0.76
C LEU A 59 -15.64 -12.28 1.85
N PRO A 60 -16.91 -12.60 1.49
CA PRO A 60 -17.89 -12.95 2.50
C PRO A 60 -17.37 -14.18 3.24
N GLU A 61 -17.46 -14.17 4.57
CA GLU A 61 -17.25 -15.37 5.37
C GLU A 61 -18.10 -16.49 4.74
N VAL A 62 -17.46 -17.44 4.07
CA VAL A 62 -18.13 -18.65 3.61
C VAL A 62 -18.44 -19.44 4.87
N GLY A 63 -19.55 -19.09 5.50
CA GLY A 63 -20.16 -19.86 6.57
C GLY A 63 -20.53 -21.21 5.98
N HIS A 64 -19.66 -22.20 6.21
CA HIS A 64 -20.03 -23.59 6.04
C HIS A 64 -21.10 -23.90 7.08
N ALA A 65 -22.36 -23.80 6.64
CA ALA A 65 -23.52 -24.31 7.34
C ALA A 65 -23.52 -25.85 7.36
#